data_AF-B8C2K5-F1
#
_entry.id   AF-B8C2K5-F1
#
_cell.length_a   1.000
_cell.length_b   1.000
_cell.length_c   1.000
_cell.angle_alpha   90.00
_cell.angle_beta   90.00
_cell.angle_gamma   90.00
#
_symmetry.space_group_name_H-M   'P 1'
#
loop_
_entity.id
_entity.type
_entity.pdbx_description
1 polymer ?
#
loop_
_entity_poly.entity_id
_entity_poly.type
_entity_poly.pdbx_seq_one_letter_code
_entity_poly.pdbx_strand_id
1 'polypeptide(L)'
;MPREFELPLAKIPTLCSTKKMSEDNTTQEGGGGNYFVVRPSETAHLTASGNDVSNTDDDQPVLMEAKLGDMIKSLCQLIRSNQQLDEALREAYDEDLLQALRENDLIIKRKLVEVKVLQHKLHKHGVQVSIDDKVPPYTGSQVLQTFEKQNEEGGDGLYL
;
A
#
# COMPACT_ATOMS: atom_id res chain seq x y z
N MET A 1 47.86 21.60 4.44
CA MET A 1 46.93 21.91 3.33
C MET A 1 45.81 20.88 3.36
N PRO A 2 44.57 21.25 3.69
CA PRO A 2 43.45 20.32 3.72
C PRO A 2 42.95 20.02 2.30
N ARG A 3 42.67 18.74 2.03
CA ARG A 3 42.06 18.26 0.78
C ARG A 3 40.55 18.49 0.86
N GLU A 4 40.02 19.27 -0.05
CA GLU A 4 38.57 19.45 -0.22
C GLU A 4 37.97 18.18 -0.83
N PHE A 5 37.02 17.58 -0.11
CA PHE A 5 36.17 16.51 -0.61
C PHE A 5 34.91 17.15 -1.20
N GLU A 6 34.87 17.26 -2.53
CA GLU A 6 33.64 17.61 -3.25
C GLU A 6 32.68 16.41 -3.24
N LEU A 7 31.51 16.58 -2.62
CA LEU A 7 30.37 15.68 -2.76
C LEU A 7 29.52 16.13 -3.95
N PRO A 8 29.16 15.26 -4.91
CA PRO A 8 28.24 15.64 -5.97
C PRO A 8 26.80 15.73 -5.44
N LEU A 9 26.23 16.95 -5.49
CA LEU A 9 24.82 17.23 -5.23
C LEU A 9 23.91 16.39 -6.13
N ALA A 10 23.09 15.53 -5.51
CA ALA A 10 22.04 14.79 -6.18
C ALA A 10 20.94 15.76 -6.67
N LYS A 11 20.62 15.68 -7.98
CA LYS A 11 19.52 16.42 -8.62
C LYS A 11 18.18 15.86 -8.13
N ILE A 12 17.41 16.70 -7.45
CA ILE A 12 16.01 16.45 -7.09
C ILE A 12 15.13 16.92 -8.27
N PRO A 13 14.25 16.08 -8.84
CA PRO A 13 13.27 16.56 -9.81
C PRO A 13 12.13 17.32 -9.12
N THR A 14 12.08 18.62 -9.36
CA THR A 14 10.99 19.54 -9.01
C THR A 14 9.72 19.18 -9.77
N LEU A 15 8.68 18.73 -9.06
CA LEU A 15 7.31 18.64 -9.56
C LEU A 15 6.48 19.75 -8.92
N CYS A 16 6.32 20.86 -9.64
CA CYS A 16 5.23 21.81 -9.44
C CYS A 16 4.82 22.35 -10.81
N SER A 17 3.60 22.01 -11.24
CA SER A 17 2.71 23.05 -11.72
C SER A 17 1.27 22.58 -11.66
N THR A 18 0.55 23.07 -10.66
CA THR A 18 -0.91 23.17 -10.65
C THR A 18 -1.37 24.06 -11.80
N LYS A 19 -2.39 23.67 -12.55
CA LYS A 19 -3.28 24.65 -13.19
C LYS A 19 -4.71 24.13 -13.23
N LYS A 20 -5.60 24.98 -12.73
CA LYS A 20 -7.04 24.78 -12.53
C LYS A 20 -7.84 24.90 -13.82
N MET A 21 -8.99 24.22 -13.82
CA MET A 21 -10.33 24.57 -14.34
C MET A 21 -10.43 25.70 -15.39
N SER A 22 -11.08 25.43 -16.53
CA SER A 22 -12.27 26.19 -16.99
C SER A 22 -12.85 25.58 -18.27
N GLU A 23 -14.18 25.60 -18.33
CA GLU A 23 -15.07 25.19 -19.41
C GLU A 23 -15.09 26.20 -20.59
N ASP A 24 -15.77 25.75 -21.65
CA ASP A 24 -16.52 26.49 -22.66
C ASP A 24 -15.83 27.11 -23.90
N ASN A 25 -16.08 26.42 -25.02
CA ASN A 25 -16.92 26.84 -26.16
C ASN A 25 -16.57 28.11 -26.98
N THR A 26 -16.57 27.89 -28.31
CA THR A 26 -17.04 28.81 -29.37
C THR A 26 -16.13 29.97 -29.83
N THR A 27 -15.56 29.75 -31.02
CA THR A 27 -15.73 30.58 -32.24
C THR A 27 -14.76 31.75 -32.53
N GLN A 28 -14.02 31.50 -33.62
CA GLN A 28 -13.70 32.35 -34.77
C GLN A 28 -12.59 33.41 -34.75
N GLU A 29 -11.79 33.28 -35.84
CA GLU A 29 -11.06 34.28 -36.65
C GLU A 29 -9.95 35.09 -35.98
N GLY A 30 -8.75 35.21 -36.52
CA GLY A 30 -8.18 34.80 -37.80
C GLY A 30 -6.81 35.48 -37.90
N GLY A 31 -5.84 34.87 -38.58
CA GLY A 31 -4.54 35.53 -38.79
C GLY A 31 -3.38 34.63 -39.16
N GLY A 32 -3.36 34.16 -40.41
CA GLY A 32 -2.15 34.06 -41.23
C GLY A 32 -1.05 33.08 -40.81
N GLY A 33 -0.99 31.93 -41.47
CA GLY A 33 0.22 31.11 -41.53
C GLY A 33 -0.03 29.83 -42.30
N ASN A 34 0.69 29.63 -43.41
CA ASN A 34 0.53 28.47 -44.28
C ASN A 34 0.78 27.15 -43.53
N TYR A 35 -0.20 26.25 -43.48
CA TYR A 35 0.02 24.85 -43.12
C TYR A 35 -0.75 23.93 -44.07
N PHE A 36 -0.05 22.85 -44.45
CA PHE A 36 -0.45 21.84 -45.42
C PHE A 36 -1.80 21.21 -45.06
N VAL A 37 -2.71 21.14 -46.04
CA VAL A 37 -3.95 20.38 -45.93
C VAL A 37 -3.62 18.89 -46.06
N VAL A 38 -3.34 18.24 -44.93
CA VAL A 38 -3.38 16.77 -44.85
C VAL A 38 -4.85 16.39 -44.85
N ARG A 39 -5.34 15.91 -45.99
CA ARG A 39 -6.68 15.32 -46.10
C ARG A 39 -6.76 14.17 -45.08
N PRO A 40 -7.79 14.11 -44.22
CA PRO A 40 -8.02 12.91 -43.43
C PRO A 40 -8.39 11.80 -44.41
N SER A 41 -7.46 10.88 -44.67
CA SER A 41 -7.84 9.58 -45.24
C SER A 41 -8.77 8.95 -44.23
N GLU A 42 -9.98 8.63 -44.68
CA GLU A 42 -10.89 7.62 -44.17
C GLU A 42 -10.41 7.03 -42.85
N THR A 43 -11.02 7.49 -41.76
CA THR A 43 -10.94 6.89 -40.44
C THR A 43 -11.02 5.39 -40.60
N ALA A 44 -9.87 4.72 -40.50
CA ALA A 44 -9.82 3.31 -40.20
C ALA A 44 -10.64 3.17 -38.93
N HIS A 45 -11.86 2.66 -39.07
CA HIS A 45 -12.66 2.21 -37.96
C HIS A 45 -11.89 1.03 -37.37
N LEU A 46 -10.93 1.33 -36.51
CA LEU A 46 -10.50 0.41 -35.48
C LEU A 46 -11.75 0.26 -34.61
N THR A 47 -12.64 -0.65 -35.00
CA THR A 47 -13.50 -1.33 -34.06
C THR A 47 -12.54 -2.08 -33.16
N ALA A 48 -12.02 -1.39 -32.15
CA ALA A 48 -11.61 -2.03 -30.92
C ALA A 48 -12.90 -2.70 -30.41
N SER A 49 -13.13 -3.92 -30.90
CA SER A 49 -13.85 -4.92 -30.14
C SER A 49 -13.04 -5.00 -28.85
N GLY A 50 -13.44 -4.18 -27.88
CA GLY A 50 -13.06 -4.31 -26.49
C GLY A 50 -13.62 -5.65 -26.07
N ASN A 51 -12.89 -6.70 -26.43
CA ASN A 51 -13.00 -7.98 -25.79
C ASN A 51 -12.72 -7.63 -24.33
N ASP A 52 -13.78 -7.57 -23.53
CA ASP A 52 -13.71 -7.44 -22.08
C ASP A 52 -12.72 -8.49 -21.60
N VAL A 53 -11.46 -8.07 -21.44
CA VAL A 53 -10.48 -8.84 -20.72
C VAL A 53 -10.83 -8.62 -19.26
N SER A 54 -11.92 -9.27 -18.83
CA SER A 54 -12.14 -9.62 -17.45
C SER A 54 -11.09 -10.66 -17.06
N ASN A 55 -9.80 -10.30 -17.16
CA ASN A 55 -8.78 -10.96 -16.40
C ASN A 55 -9.01 -10.47 -14.98
N THR A 56 -9.83 -11.21 -14.24
CA THR A 56 -9.78 -11.19 -12.80
C THR A 56 -8.31 -11.34 -12.41
N ASP A 57 -7.73 -10.33 -11.74
CA ASP A 57 -6.35 -10.35 -11.22
C ASP A 57 -6.03 -11.66 -10.45
N ASP A 58 -7.06 -12.37 -10.01
CA ASP A 58 -7.02 -13.65 -9.30
C ASP A 58 -6.46 -14.84 -10.10
N ASP A 59 -6.34 -14.79 -11.43
CA ASP A 59 -5.87 -15.94 -12.25
C ASP A 59 -4.46 -15.74 -12.85
N GLN A 60 -3.81 -14.61 -12.61
CA GLN A 60 -2.47 -14.33 -13.13
C GLN A 60 -1.39 -14.55 -12.06
N PRO A 61 -0.64 -15.67 -12.09
CA PRO A 61 0.31 -16.01 -11.02
C PRO A 61 1.41 -14.96 -10.84
N VAL A 62 1.84 -14.28 -11.92
CA VAL A 62 2.85 -13.21 -11.84
C VAL A 62 2.32 -11.99 -11.08
N LEU A 63 1.08 -11.58 -11.34
CA LEU A 63 0.46 -10.44 -10.63
C LEU A 63 0.18 -10.80 -9.16
N MET A 64 -0.24 -12.04 -8.90
CA MET A 64 -0.42 -12.56 -7.55
C MET A 64 0.89 -12.59 -6.76
N GLU A 65 2.02 -12.97 -7.39
CA GLU A 65 3.33 -12.97 -6.74
C GLU A 65 3.78 -11.54 -6.41
N ALA A 66 3.62 -10.59 -7.35
CA ALA A 66 3.92 -9.18 -7.10
C ALA A 66 3.09 -8.61 -5.94
N LYS A 67 1.78 -8.89 -5.94
CA LYS A 67 0.87 -8.50 -4.86
C LYS A 67 1.28 -9.13 -3.53
N LEU A 68 1.67 -10.41 -3.53
CA LEU A 68 2.17 -11.08 -2.33
C LEU A 68 3.42 -10.38 -1.79
N GLY A 69 4.36 -10.02 -2.68
CA GLY A 69 5.56 -9.27 -2.32
C GLY A 69 5.26 -7.93 -1.66
N ASP A 70 4.30 -7.17 -2.18
CA ASP A 70 3.93 -5.88 -1.60
C ASP A 70 3.15 -6.02 -0.29
N MET A 71 2.29 -7.03 -0.17
CA MET A 71 1.64 -7.34 1.11
C MET A 71 2.66 -7.71 2.18
N ILE A 72 3.68 -8.51 1.85
CA ILE A 72 4.76 -8.87 2.78
C ILE A 72 5.50 -7.61 3.26
N LYS A 73 5.91 -6.72 2.35
CA LYS A 73 6.57 -5.46 2.72
C LYS A 73 5.70 -4.61 3.66
N SER A 74 4.42 -4.44 3.30
CA SER A 74 3.45 -3.71 4.11
C SER A 74 3.28 -4.33 5.50
N LEU A 75 3.24 -5.66 5.58
CA LEU A 75 3.12 -6.39 6.84
C LEU A 75 4.36 -6.21 7.73
N CYS A 76 5.56 -6.33 7.16
CA CYS A 76 6.81 -6.09 7.89
C CYS A 76 6.89 -4.67 8.46
N GLN A 77 6.42 -3.67 7.72
CA GLN A 77 6.34 -2.29 8.19
C GLN A 77 5.33 -2.15 9.34
N LEU A 78 4.13 -2.73 9.20
CA LEU A 78 3.12 -2.69 10.26
C LEU A 78 3.60 -3.38 11.54
N ILE A 79 4.22 -4.56 11.44
CA ILE A 79 4.74 -5.29 12.61
C ILE A 79 5.76 -4.44 13.36
N ARG A 80 6.70 -3.79 12.66
CA ARG A 80 7.67 -2.89 13.29
C ARG A 80 7.00 -1.68 13.93
N SER A 81 6.03 -1.08 13.26
CA SER A 81 5.26 0.05 13.82
C SER A 81 4.50 -0.37 15.09
N ASN A 82 3.94 -1.58 15.11
CA ASN A 82 3.24 -2.11 16.26
C ASN A 82 4.20 -2.34 17.44
N GLN A 83 5.39 -2.88 17.17
CA GLN A 83 6.46 -3.03 18.19
C GLN A 83 6.90 -1.69 18.79
N GLN A 84 7.01 -0.64 17.97
CA GLN A 84 7.35 0.71 18.43
C GLN A 84 6.24 1.32 19.29
N LEU A 85 4.97 1.11 18.92
CA LEU A 85 3.83 1.55 19.74
C LEU A 85 3.78 0.78 21.07
N ASP A 86 4.05 -0.53 21.06
CA ASP A 86 4.18 -1.37 22.25
C ASP A 86 5.29 -0.89 23.20
N GLU A 87 6.39 -0.38 22.66
CA GLU A 87 7.49 0.20 23.44
C GLU A 87 7.10 1.57 24.00
N ALA A 88 6.54 2.45 23.17
CA ALA A 88 6.07 3.77 23.59
C ALA A 88 5.02 3.70 24.70
N LEU A 89 4.06 2.77 24.59
CA LEU A 89 3.01 2.57 25.60
C LEU A 89 3.52 1.97 26.91
N ARG A 90 4.66 1.27 26.88
CA ARG A 90 5.32 0.80 28.11
C ARG A 90 6.01 1.95 28.84
N GLU A 91 6.50 2.96 28.12
CA GLU A 91 7.14 4.14 28.70
C GLU A 91 6.13 5.19 29.17
N ALA A 92 5.08 5.42 28.38
CA ALA A 92 4.05 6.40 28.65
C ALA A 92 2.68 5.88 28.20
N TYR A 93 1.76 5.74 29.15
CA TYR A 93 0.39 5.37 28.83
C TYR A 93 -0.31 6.51 28.09
N ASP A 94 -0.87 6.18 26.92
CA ASP A 94 -1.62 7.08 26.07
C ASP A 94 -2.75 6.29 25.38
N GLU A 95 -4.00 6.74 25.57
CA GLU A 95 -5.19 6.05 25.03
C GLU A 95 -5.24 6.06 23.51
N ASP A 96 -4.77 7.13 22.87
CA ASP A 96 -4.77 7.24 21.40
C ASP A 96 -3.74 6.29 20.80
N LEU A 97 -2.56 6.17 21.43
CA LEU A 97 -1.56 5.18 21.04
C LEU A 97 -2.06 3.75 21.27
N LEU A 98 -2.78 3.50 22.37
CA LEU A 98 -3.37 2.20 22.66
C LEU A 98 -4.43 1.82 21.62
N GLN A 99 -5.28 2.77 21.23
CA GLN A 99 -6.27 2.57 20.18
C GLN A 99 -5.60 2.29 18.83
N ALA A 100 -4.58 3.07 18.46
CA ALA A 100 -3.80 2.82 17.23
C ALA A 100 -3.12 1.45 17.23
N LEU A 101 -2.62 1.00 18.38
CA LEU A 101 -2.04 -0.33 18.57
C LEU A 101 -3.08 -1.43 18.30
N ARG A 102 -4.30 -1.31 18.86
CA ARG A 102 -5.41 -2.26 18.64
C ARG A 102 -5.81 -2.35 17.16
N GLU A 103 -5.96 -1.21 16.52
CA GLU A 103 -6.31 -1.14 15.10
C GLU A 103 -5.24 -1.81 14.23
N ASN A 104 -3.97 -1.49 14.49
CA ASN A 104 -2.86 -2.10 13.77
C ASN A 104 -2.77 -3.61 14.01
N ASP A 105 -3.01 -4.09 15.23
CA ASP A 105 -3.01 -5.53 15.55
C ASP A 105 -4.06 -6.29 14.72
N LEU A 106 -5.28 -5.73 14.61
CA LEU A 106 -6.34 -6.30 13.78
C LEU A 106 -5.98 -6.31 12.30
N ILE A 107 -5.37 -5.23 11.80
CA ILE A 107 -4.94 -5.14 10.40
C ILE A 107 -3.84 -6.18 10.11
N ILE A 108 -2.86 -6.36 11.00
CA ILE A 108 -1.80 -7.37 10.85
C ILE A 108 -2.41 -8.78 10.78
N LYS A 109 -3.30 -9.12 11.72
CA LYS A 109 -3.98 -10.43 11.73
C LYS A 109 -4.73 -10.69 10.43
N ARG A 110 -5.47 -9.70 9.91
CA ARG A 110 -6.19 -9.81 8.64
C ARG A 110 -5.23 -10.01 7.45
N LYS A 111 -4.19 -9.18 7.35
CA LYS A 111 -3.20 -9.27 6.26
C LYS A 111 -2.43 -10.59 6.30
N LEU A 112 -2.12 -11.13 7.47
CA LEU A 112 -1.51 -12.46 7.58
C LEU A 112 -2.38 -13.56 6.96
N VAL A 113 -3.70 -13.50 7.17
CA VAL A 113 -4.64 -14.44 6.53
C VAL A 113 -4.65 -14.25 5.02
N GLU A 114 -4.75 -13.00 4.53
CA GLU A 114 -4.75 -12.70 3.10
C GLU A 114 -3.46 -13.19 2.41
N VAL A 115 -2.31 -12.97 3.05
CA VAL A 115 -0.99 -13.44 2.60
C VAL A 115 -0.94 -14.97 2.52
N LYS A 116 -1.45 -15.69 3.53
CA LYS A 116 -1.54 -17.16 3.51
C LYS A 116 -2.49 -17.67 2.43
N VAL A 117 -3.63 -17.02 2.24
CA VAL A 117 -4.58 -17.38 1.17
C VAL A 117 -3.94 -17.20 -0.19
N LEU A 118 -3.23 -16.09 -0.42
CA LEU A 118 -2.59 -15.81 -1.70
C LEU A 118 -1.41 -16.77 -1.97
N GLN A 119 -0.60 -17.09 -0.95
CA GLN A 119 0.42 -18.13 -1.04
C GLN A 119 -0.20 -19.48 -1.42
N HIS A 120 -1.29 -19.87 -0.79
CA HIS A 120 -1.97 -21.12 -1.11
C HIS A 120 -2.50 -21.12 -2.55
N LYS A 121 -3.06 -20.01 -3.03
CA LYS A 121 -3.47 -19.87 -4.44
C LYS A 121 -2.26 -20.01 -5.38
N LEU A 122 -1.16 -19.30 -5.13
CA LEU A 122 0.08 -19.40 -5.91
C LEU A 122 0.64 -20.83 -5.96
N HIS A 123 0.57 -21.56 -4.84
CA HIS A 123 0.98 -22.95 -4.79
C HIS A 123 0.11 -23.85 -5.70
N LYS A 124 -1.19 -23.57 -5.84
CA LYS A 124 -2.06 -24.27 -6.82
C LYS A 124 -1.64 -24.00 -8.27
N HIS A 125 -1.02 -22.86 -8.55
CA HIS A 125 -0.44 -22.55 -9.87
C HIS A 125 0.99 -23.10 -10.04
N GLY A 126 1.50 -23.88 -9.08
CA GLY A 126 2.85 -24.45 -9.11
C GLY A 126 3.97 -23.49 -8.66
N VAL A 127 3.63 -22.31 -8.15
CA VAL A 127 4.59 -21.33 -7.63
C VAL A 127 4.81 -21.59 -6.14
N GLN A 128 6.01 -21.99 -5.75
CA GLN A 128 6.37 -22.16 -4.34
C GLN A 128 6.93 -20.84 -3.78
N VAL A 129 6.24 -20.28 -2.79
CA VAL A 129 6.70 -19.10 -2.06
C VAL A 129 6.74 -19.42 -0.57
N SER A 130 7.90 -19.28 0.07
CA SER A 130 8.02 -19.31 1.53
C SER A 130 7.71 -17.91 2.10
N ILE A 131 6.73 -17.82 2.99
CA ILE A 131 6.41 -16.57 3.71
C ILE A 131 7.13 -16.51 5.06
N ASP A 132 7.30 -17.66 5.71
CA ASP A 132 7.80 -17.74 7.09
C ASP A 132 9.21 -17.13 7.24
N ASP A 133 10.03 -17.18 6.18
CA ASP A 133 11.36 -16.56 6.17
C ASP A 133 11.33 -15.05 5.87
N LYS A 134 10.23 -14.55 5.31
CA LYS A 134 10.09 -13.15 4.83
C LYS A 134 9.32 -12.26 5.78
N VAL A 135 8.45 -12.85 6.60
CA VAL A 135 7.60 -12.15 7.56
C VAL A 135 8.11 -12.46 8.97
N PRO A 136 8.46 -11.43 9.77
CA PRO A 136 8.80 -11.63 11.17
C PRO A 136 7.65 -12.32 11.93
N PRO A 137 7.95 -13.23 12.88
CA PRO A 137 6.93 -13.85 13.70
C PRO A 137 6.16 -12.77 14.47
N TYR A 138 4.83 -12.84 14.40
CA TYR A 138 3.93 -11.91 15.08
C TYR A 138 2.97 -12.68 15.99
N THR A 139 3.14 -12.51 17.29
CA THR A 139 2.31 -13.16 18.34
C THR A 139 1.27 -12.22 18.94
N GLY A 140 1.12 -11.02 18.39
CA GLY A 140 0.30 -9.94 18.96
C GLY A 140 1.09 -9.06 19.94
N SER A 141 0.47 -7.94 20.31
CA SER A 141 1.03 -6.97 21.25
C SER A 141 1.07 -7.52 22.69
N GLN A 142 2.20 -7.30 23.37
CA GLN A 142 2.35 -7.65 24.79
C GLN A 142 1.57 -6.71 25.71
N VAL A 143 1.47 -5.43 25.34
CA VAL A 143 0.70 -4.43 26.09
C VAL A 143 -0.78 -4.82 26.09
N LEU A 144 -1.35 -5.14 24.93
CA LEU A 144 -2.75 -5.57 24.82
C LEU A 144 -3.03 -6.83 25.63
N GLN A 145 -2.16 -7.84 25.55
CA GLN A 145 -2.29 -9.07 26.36
C GLN A 145 -2.28 -8.76 27.87
N THR A 146 -1.48 -7.80 28.30
CA THR A 146 -1.42 -7.38 29.71
C THR A 146 -2.71 -6.67 30.13
N PHE A 147 -3.26 -5.80 29.29
CA PHE A 147 -4.54 -5.13 29.55
C PHE A 147 -5.73 -6.11 29.58
N GLU A 148 -5.76 -7.08 28.68
CA GLU A 148 -6.79 -8.14 28.68
C GLU A 148 -6.71 -8.95 29.98
N LYS A 149 -5.51 -9.38 30.37
CA LYS A 149 -5.30 -10.15 31.60
C LYS A 149 -5.66 -9.37 32.87
N GLN A 150 -5.32 -8.09 32.95
CA GLN A 150 -5.68 -7.25 34.11
C GLN A 150 -7.19 -7.03 34.23
N ASN A 151 -7.90 -6.95 33.10
CA ASN A 151 -9.36 -6.85 33.11
C ASN A 151 -10.04 -8.17 33.51
N GLU A 152 -9.43 -9.31 33.21
CA GLU A 152 -9.93 -10.63 33.63
C GLU A 152 -9.69 -10.91 35.13
N GLU A 153 -8.53 -10.49 35.67
CA GLU A 153 -8.19 -10.70 37.09
C GLU A 153 -8.85 -9.65 38.03
N GLY A 154 -9.36 -8.54 37.50
CA GLY A 154 -10.11 -7.52 38.25
C GLY A 154 -11.62 -7.77 38.38
N GLY A 155 -12.11 -8.88 37.82
CA GLY A 155 -13.54 -9.24 37.74
C GLY A 155 -14.11 -9.98 38.96
N ASP A 156 -13.36 -10.12 40.04
CA ASP A 156 -13.78 -10.85 41.25
C ASP A 156 -13.89 -9.91 42.46
N GLY A 157 -15.09 -9.37 42.73
CA GLY A 157 -15.31 -8.59 43.95
C GLY A 157 -16.70 -7.98 44.13
N LEU A 158 -17.68 -8.81 44.53
CA LEU A 158 -18.92 -8.49 45.26
C LEU A 158 -19.49 -7.06 45.16
N TYR A 159 -20.63 -6.92 44.47
CA TYR A 159 -21.73 -6.09 44.95
C TYR A 159 -22.95 -7.00 45.16
N LEU A 160 -23.08 -7.50 46.39
CA LEU A 160 -24.36 -7.96 46.96
C LEU A 160 -25.15 -6.75 47.45
#